data_AF-A0A1B6JYR3-F1
#
_entry.id   AF-A0A1B6JYR3-F1
#
_cell.length_a   1.000
_cell.length_b   1.000
_cell.length_c   1.000
_cell.angle_alpha   90.00
_cell.angle_beta   90.00
_cell.angle_gamma   90.00
#
_symmetry.space_group_name_H-M   'P 1'
#
loop_
_entity.id
_entity.type
_entity.pdbx_description
1 polymer ?
#
loop_
_entity_poly.entity_id
_entity_poly.type
_entity_poly.pdbx_seq_one_letter_code
_entity_poly.pdbx_strand_id
1 'polypeptide(L)'
;MKIICTVEVSDRNLPSLNLPSKKSVRSSLAIGKSGDKELYILHQTNQNGSGNKYKINNANVRTLDNRILRLRNLCVLYLENNELTTLPEQLGSSLPKLTEMHLRDNSLGLGGNWKWIVNGNLQKQLKLLDLRSNKISVLPDKLVKLANLVTLNVDDNRLESLPNALGYMRNLRFFTASKNQISYLPGSIKLLRLECLDLSHYVFCEKLNKKVTAKDFLFVPPLVDIAAACVITKRLHFSEATLPQTLIDHLESASFCVCGKPCFSQQPESYIPYRGLCDCIITTVNRRDFKISVRYCSFQCYSKEERLFFPQY
;
A
#
# COMPACT_ATOMS: atom_id res chain seq x y z
N MET A 1 -22.08 -19.77 -0.63
CA MET A 1 -20.99 -18.78 -0.70
C MET A 1 -21.55 -17.43 -0.31
N LYS A 2 -21.19 -16.95 0.87
CA LYS A 2 -21.70 -15.76 1.54
C LYS A 2 -20.59 -14.72 1.44
N ILE A 3 -20.85 -13.57 0.81
CA ILE A 3 -19.89 -12.47 0.89
C ILE A 3 -20.22 -11.71 2.17
N ILE A 4 -19.38 -11.90 3.19
CA ILE A 4 -19.57 -11.25 4.49
C ILE A 4 -18.99 -9.84 4.35
N CYS A 5 -19.86 -8.87 4.12
CA CYS A 5 -19.53 -7.46 4.26
C CYS A 5 -20.29 -6.86 5.43
N THR A 6 -19.68 -5.87 6.08
CA THR A 6 -20.34 -4.92 6.96
C THR A 6 -20.15 -3.56 6.28
N VAL A 7 -21.16 -2.69 6.33
CA VAL A 7 -21.12 -1.39 5.66
C VAL A 7 -21.60 -0.35 6.65
N GLU A 8 -20.71 0.55 7.04
CA GLU A 8 -21.03 1.68 7.91
C GLU A 8 -21.25 2.94 7.07
N VAL A 9 -22.45 3.51 7.16
CA VAL A 9 -22.87 4.71 6.41
C VAL A 9 -23.14 5.84 7.40
N SER A 10 -22.34 6.91 7.35
CA SER A 10 -22.50 8.11 8.18
C SER A 10 -23.19 9.22 7.38
N ASP A 11 -24.16 9.90 8.01
CA ASP A 11 -24.94 11.04 7.51
C ASP A 11 -25.80 10.84 6.26
N ARG A 12 -27.13 10.80 6.46
CA ARG A 12 -28.14 10.92 5.39
C ARG A 12 -28.88 12.26 5.56
N ASN A 13 -28.52 13.28 4.80
CA ASN A 13 -29.43 14.39 4.51
C ASN A 13 -30.06 14.16 3.13
N LEU A 14 -31.37 13.88 3.11
CA LEU A 14 -32.19 13.82 1.91
C LEU A 14 -33.28 14.91 2.03
N PRO A 15 -33.13 16.06 1.35
CA PRO A 15 -34.04 17.20 1.49
C PRO A 15 -35.47 16.96 0.98
N SER A 16 -35.74 15.85 0.27
CA SER A 16 -36.99 15.62 -0.46
C SER A 16 -38.11 14.94 0.35
N LEU A 17 -37.96 14.70 1.66
CA LEU A 17 -38.92 13.90 2.43
C LEU A 17 -39.49 14.53 3.70
N ASN A 18 -39.13 15.78 4.07
CA ASN A 18 -39.67 16.46 5.28
C ASN A 18 -39.72 15.56 6.53
N LEU A 19 -38.67 14.77 6.77
CA LEU A 19 -38.56 13.95 7.97
C LEU A 19 -37.70 14.69 9.01
N PRO A 20 -38.15 14.80 10.27
CA PRO A 20 -37.39 15.47 11.31
C PRO A 20 -36.09 14.70 11.54
N SER A 21 -34.99 15.45 11.65
CA SER A 21 -33.66 15.04 12.10
C SER A 21 -33.69 13.73 12.91
N LYS A 22 -33.25 12.63 12.29
CA LYS A 22 -33.04 11.36 12.99
C LYS A 22 -31.58 10.96 12.90
N LYS A 23 -31.01 10.76 14.09
CA LYS A 23 -29.69 10.21 14.41
C LYS A 23 -29.29 9.09 13.44
N SER A 24 -27.99 8.96 13.19
CA SER A 24 -27.39 7.84 12.44
C SER A 24 -28.01 6.52 12.85
N VAL A 25 -28.46 5.73 11.86
CA VAL A 25 -29.02 4.40 12.09
C VAL A 25 -28.04 3.38 11.55
N ARG A 26 -27.65 2.44 12.39
CA ARG A 26 -26.83 1.29 12.00
C ARG A 26 -27.58 0.52 10.90
N SER A 27 -26.98 0.40 9.72
CA SER A 27 -27.49 -0.43 8.63
C SER A 27 -26.52 -1.57 8.38
N SER A 28 -27.02 -2.79 8.17
CA SER A 28 -26.21 -3.93 7.77
C SER A 28 -26.48 -4.23 6.30
N LEU A 29 -25.43 -4.16 5.48
CA LEU A 29 -25.43 -4.68 4.12
C LEU A 29 -24.76 -6.05 4.17
N ALA A 30 -25.48 -7.12 3.86
CA ALA A 30 -24.94 -8.48 3.82
C ALA A 30 -25.14 -9.06 2.42
N ILE A 31 -24.21 -9.86 1.92
CA ILE A 31 -24.39 -10.58 0.66
C ILE A 31 -24.55 -12.07 0.98
N GLY A 32 -25.74 -12.61 0.77
CA GLY A 32 -26.11 -13.99 1.10
C GLY A 32 -26.40 -14.84 -0.15
N LYS A 33 -26.49 -16.16 0.04
CA LYS A 33 -26.87 -17.13 -0.99
C LYS A 33 -28.18 -17.84 -0.59
N SER A 34 -29.12 -18.00 -1.52
CA SER A 34 -30.42 -18.67 -1.36
C SER A 34 -30.33 -19.97 -2.13
N GLY A 35 -30.25 -21.11 -1.43
CA GLY A 35 -29.95 -22.40 -2.06
C GLY A 35 -28.59 -22.43 -2.78
N ASP A 36 -28.46 -23.27 -3.82
CA ASP A 36 -27.17 -23.50 -4.48
C ASP A 36 -26.85 -22.58 -5.66
N LYS A 37 -27.74 -21.66 -6.06
CA LYS A 37 -27.54 -20.87 -7.30
C LYS A 37 -27.85 -19.38 -7.22
N GLU A 38 -28.47 -18.88 -6.15
CA GLU A 38 -28.94 -17.48 -6.11
C GLU A 38 -28.19 -16.66 -5.07
N LEU A 39 -27.47 -15.61 -5.47
CA LEU A 39 -26.88 -14.64 -4.55
C LEU A 39 -27.82 -13.45 -4.35
N TYR A 40 -27.73 -12.77 -3.21
CA TYR A 40 -28.52 -11.59 -2.93
C TYR A 40 -27.78 -10.61 -2.01
N ILE A 41 -28.02 -9.32 -2.20
CA ILE A 41 -27.67 -8.28 -1.22
C ILE A 41 -28.87 -8.09 -0.30
N LEU A 42 -28.69 -8.31 0.99
CA LEU A 42 -29.65 -7.97 2.03
C LEU A 42 -29.23 -6.65 2.66
N HIS A 43 -30.04 -5.62 2.48
CA HIS A 43 -29.87 -4.33 3.17
C HIS A 43 -30.90 -4.24 4.30
N GLN A 44 -30.46 -4.38 5.54
CA GLN A 44 -31.30 -4.36 6.73
C GLN A 44 -31.03 -3.11 7.56
N THR A 45 -32.08 -2.52 8.09
CA THR A 45 -32.04 -1.33 8.95
C THR A 45 -32.99 -1.54 10.13
N ASN A 46 -32.81 -0.81 11.23
CA ASN A 46 -33.68 -0.93 12.41
C ASN A 46 -35.17 -0.63 12.14
N GLN A 47 -35.50 0.01 11.00
CA GLN A 47 -36.86 0.33 10.59
C GLN A 47 -37.47 -0.72 9.64
N ASN A 48 -36.64 -1.55 9.01
CA ASN A 48 -37.07 -2.62 8.10
C ASN A 48 -36.48 -3.92 8.63
N GLY A 49 -37.14 -4.48 9.65
CA GLY A 49 -36.71 -5.68 10.37
C GLY A 49 -36.51 -6.90 9.47
N SER A 50 -37.19 -6.98 8.32
CA SER A 50 -37.05 -8.04 7.32
C SER A 50 -35.90 -7.84 6.32
N GLY A 51 -35.40 -6.61 6.16
CA GLY A 51 -34.38 -6.25 5.17
C GLY A 51 -34.88 -6.27 3.71
N ASN A 52 -34.27 -5.45 2.85
CA ASN A 52 -34.53 -5.46 1.40
C ASN A 52 -33.56 -6.42 0.71
N LYS A 53 -34.09 -7.42 -0.03
CA LYS A 53 -33.33 -8.45 -0.74
C LYS A 53 -33.19 -8.10 -2.23
N TYR A 54 -31.96 -7.93 -2.71
CA TYR A 54 -31.64 -7.64 -4.11
C TYR A 54 -30.92 -8.82 -4.73
N LYS A 55 -31.50 -9.48 -5.74
CA LYS A 55 -30.90 -10.65 -6.40
C LYS A 55 -29.62 -10.27 -7.17
N ILE A 56 -28.60 -11.13 -7.06
CA ILE A 56 -27.33 -11.10 -7.79
C ILE A 56 -27.27 -12.36 -8.63
N ASN A 57 -27.29 -12.22 -9.95
CA ASN A 57 -27.20 -13.34 -10.87
C ASN A 57 -25.72 -13.67 -11.14
N ASN A 58 -25.01 -14.42 -10.27
CA ASN A 58 -23.86 -15.26 -10.69
C ASN A 58 -23.15 -16.04 -9.57
N ALA A 59 -22.80 -17.30 -9.84
CA ALA A 59 -22.30 -18.27 -8.85
C ALA A 59 -20.79 -18.20 -8.50
N ASN A 60 -19.99 -17.27 -9.06
CA ASN A 60 -18.54 -17.16 -8.83
C ASN A 60 -18.10 -15.68 -8.85
N VAL A 61 -18.33 -14.94 -7.76
CA VAL A 61 -18.09 -13.48 -7.75
C VAL A 61 -16.59 -13.19 -7.55
N ARG A 62 -15.84 -13.24 -8.65
CA ARG A 62 -14.43 -12.82 -8.72
C ARG A 62 -14.26 -11.29 -8.72
N THR A 63 -15.35 -10.55 -8.89
CA THR A 63 -15.36 -9.09 -8.99
C THR A 63 -16.53 -8.50 -8.23
N LEU A 64 -16.31 -7.37 -7.54
CA LEU A 64 -17.39 -6.66 -6.85
C LEU A 64 -18.30 -5.92 -7.85
N ASP A 65 -19.62 -5.99 -7.64
CA ASP A 65 -20.61 -5.36 -8.50
C ASP A 65 -20.55 -3.82 -8.45
N ASN A 66 -20.61 -3.17 -9.61
CA ASN A 66 -20.52 -1.71 -9.76
C ASN A 66 -21.64 -0.93 -9.05
N ARG A 67 -22.73 -1.57 -8.60
CA ARG A 67 -23.77 -0.91 -7.79
C ARG A 67 -23.24 -0.36 -6.47
N ILE A 68 -22.15 -0.91 -5.92
CA ILE A 68 -21.47 -0.37 -4.73
C ILE A 68 -21.04 1.09 -4.92
N LEU A 69 -20.73 1.48 -6.16
CA LEU A 69 -20.26 2.83 -6.52
C LEU A 69 -21.31 3.91 -6.29
N ARG A 70 -22.58 3.52 -6.09
CA ARG A 70 -23.68 4.45 -5.77
C ARG A 70 -23.72 4.84 -4.29
N LEU A 71 -22.97 4.15 -3.43
CA LEU A 71 -22.95 4.40 -1.98
C LEU A 71 -22.06 5.60 -1.63
N ARG A 72 -22.50 6.81 -1.97
CA ARG A 72 -21.72 8.06 -1.79
C ARG A 72 -21.31 8.37 -0.35
N ASN A 73 -21.99 7.77 0.64
CA ASN A 73 -21.71 7.96 2.07
C ASN A 73 -21.03 6.74 2.73
N LEU A 74 -20.53 5.79 1.94
CA LEU A 74 -19.79 4.65 2.45
C LEU A 74 -18.45 5.11 3.05
N CYS A 75 -18.22 4.83 4.33
CA CYS A 75 -17.00 5.20 5.04
C CYS A 75 -16.07 4.01 5.28
N VAL A 76 -16.64 2.85 5.59
CA VAL A 76 -15.90 1.61 5.87
C VAL A 76 -16.45 0.49 5.00
N LEU A 77 -15.57 -0.20 4.29
CA LEU A 77 -15.91 -1.31 3.40
C LEU A 77 -15.22 -2.59 3.85
N TYR A 78 -15.99 -3.52 4.40
CA TYR A 78 -15.51 -4.87 4.69
C TYR A 78 -15.86 -5.80 3.53
N LEU A 79 -14.89 -6.52 2.98
CA LEU A 79 -15.03 -7.55 1.95
C LEU A 79 -14.14 -8.74 2.27
N GLU A 80 -13.92 -9.02 3.56
CA GLU A 80 -13.04 -10.09 3.99
C GLU A 80 -13.63 -11.48 3.68
N ASN A 81 -12.77 -12.49 3.48
CA ASN A 81 -13.14 -13.89 3.26
C ASN A 81 -13.98 -14.12 1.99
N ASN A 82 -13.49 -13.63 0.85
CA ASN A 82 -14.13 -13.79 -0.45
C ASN A 82 -13.14 -14.33 -1.52
N GLU A 83 -13.58 -14.41 -2.78
CA GLU A 83 -12.75 -14.84 -3.91
C GLU A 83 -12.49 -13.69 -4.89
N LEU A 84 -12.46 -12.44 -4.39
CA LEU A 84 -12.26 -11.27 -5.23
C LEU A 84 -10.85 -11.29 -5.81
N THR A 85 -10.74 -11.19 -7.13
CA THR A 85 -9.48 -11.00 -7.84
C THR A 85 -9.22 -9.55 -8.20
N THR A 86 -10.29 -8.74 -8.27
CA THR A 86 -10.21 -7.29 -8.47
C THR A 86 -11.45 -6.57 -7.95
N LEU A 87 -11.37 -5.23 -7.87
CA LEU A 87 -12.45 -4.32 -7.56
C LEU A 87 -12.74 -3.41 -8.76
N PRO A 88 -13.94 -2.80 -8.85
CA PRO A 88 -14.25 -1.82 -9.88
C PRO A 88 -13.21 -0.71 -9.98
N GLU A 89 -12.75 -0.41 -11.19
CA GLU A 89 -11.74 0.64 -11.43
C GLU A 89 -12.19 2.01 -10.92
N GLN A 90 -13.49 2.30 -11.01
CA GLN A 90 -14.09 3.55 -10.54
C GLN A 90 -14.33 3.60 -9.03
N LEU A 91 -13.96 2.57 -8.26
CA LEU A 91 -14.10 2.56 -6.80
C LEU A 91 -13.37 3.76 -6.18
N GLY A 92 -12.14 3.99 -6.65
CA GLY A 92 -11.29 5.12 -6.26
C GLY A 92 -11.95 6.49 -6.40
N SER A 93 -12.65 6.70 -7.52
CA SER A 93 -13.27 7.99 -7.86
C SER A 93 -14.71 8.14 -7.39
N SER A 94 -15.45 7.05 -7.17
CA SER A 94 -16.90 7.10 -6.94
C SER A 94 -17.31 7.18 -5.48
N LEU A 95 -16.43 6.82 -4.53
CA LEU A 95 -16.72 6.77 -3.10
C LEU A 95 -15.99 7.89 -2.35
N PRO A 96 -16.61 9.07 -2.16
CA PRO A 96 -15.95 10.28 -1.63
C PRO A 96 -15.81 10.34 -0.11
N LYS A 97 -16.22 9.29 0.61
CA LYS A 97 -16.09 9.22 2.08
C LYS A 97 -15.40 7.94 2.58
N LEU A 98 -15.00 7.05 1.68
CA LEU A 98 -14.41 5.75 2.02
C LEU A 98 -13.02 5.91 2.62
N THR A 99 -12.91 5.74 3.94
CA THR A 99 -11.68 5.89 4.73
C THR A 99 -11.03 4.56 5.08
N GLU A 100 -11.79 3.45 5.10
CA GLU A 100 -11.26 2.16 5.56
C GLU A 100 -11.73 1.02 4.65
N MET A 101 -10.79 0.15 4.29
CA MET A 101 -11.04 -1.00 3.44
C MET A 101 -10.43 -2.25 4.04
N HIS A 102 -11.27 -3.25 4.32
CA HIS A 102 -10.87 -4.56 4.82
C HIS A 102 -11.10 -5.60 3.73
N LEU A 103 -10.01 -6.08 3.14
CA LEU A 103 -10.01 -6.95 1.97
C LEU A 103 -9.29 -8.28 2.25
N ARG A 104 -9.10 -8.62 3.52
CA ARG A 104 -8.42 -9.83 3.96
C ARG A 104 -9.02 -11.10 3.34
N ASP A 105 -8.22 -12.14 3.15
CA ASP A 105 -8.67 -13.47 2.72
C ASP A 105 -9.43 -13.39 1.38
N ASN A 106 -8.72 -12.96 0.34
CA ASN A 106 -9.20 -12.81 -1.03
C ASN A 106 -8.13 -13.30 -2.02
N SER A 107 -8.19 -12.89 -3.29
CA SER A 107 -7.16 -13.18 -4.30
C SER A 107 -6.83 -11.94 -5.12
N LEU A 108 -6.83 -10.76 -4.47
CA LEU A 108 -6.53 -9.48 -5.08
C LEU A 108 -5.05 -9.40 -5.52
N GLY A 109 -4.78 -8.59 -6.54
CA GLY A 109 -3.42 -8.42 -7.06
C GLY A 109 -2.94 -9.55 -7.97
N LEU A 110 -3.73 -10.62 -8.14
CA LEU A 110 -3.48 -11.63 -9.16
C LEU A 110 -3.41 -10.97 -10.55
N GLY A 111 -2.30 -11.18 -11.26
CA GLY A 111 -2.06 -10.52 -12.56
C GLY A 111 -1.81 -9.02 -12.48
N GLY A 112 -1.47 -8.47 -11.30
CA GLY A 112 -1.13 -7.05 -11.12
C GLY A 112 -2.31 -6.08 -11.31
N ASN A 113 -3.55 -6.56 -11.20
CA ASN A 113 -4.72 -5.71 -11.41
C ASN A 113 -5.02 -4.84 -10.19
N TRP A 114 -4.50 -3.61 -10.24
CA TRP A 114 -4.63 -2.61 -9.18
C TRP A 114 -5.36 -1.35 -9.62
N LYS A 115 -6.07 -1.36 -10.76
CA LYS A 115 -6.63 -0.15 -11.36
C LYS A 115 -7.54 0.65 -10.41
N TRP A 116 -8.24 -0.04 -9.50
CA TRP A 116 -9.14 0.55 -8.51
C TRP A 116 -8.45 1.40 -7.43
N ILE A 117 -7.15 1.18 -7.18
CA ILE A 117 -6.37 1.94 -6.19
C ILE A 117 -5.87 3.26 -6.77
N VAL A 118 -5.85 3.34 -8.09
CA VAL A 118 -5.37 4.47 -8.85
C VAL A 118 -6.54 5.42 -9.04
N ASN A 119 -6.38 6.65 -8.56
CA ASN A 119 -7.25 7.81 -8.79
C ASN A 119 -8.28 8.14 -7.69
N GLY A 120 -8.63 9.43 -7.70
CA GLY A 120 -9.84 9.95 -7.10
C GLY A 120 -9.75 10.20 -5.60
N ASN A 121 -10.79 9.78 -4.89
CA ASN A 121 -11.02 10.08 -3.49
C ASN A 121 -10.19 9.20 -2.57
N LEU A 122 -9.89 7.95 -2.96
CA LEU A 122 -9.08 7.04 -2.13
C LEU A 122 -7.71 7.64 -1.78
N GLN A 123 -7.03 8.25 -2.74
CA GLN A 123 -5.73 8.92 -2.51
C GLN A 123 -5.81 10.03 -1.46
N LYS A 124 -6.96 10.70 -1.37
CA LYS A 124 -7.18 11.87 -0.51
C LYS A 124 -7.77 11.52 0.86
N GLN A 125 -8.24 10.30 1.09
CA GLN A 125 -9.02 10.03 2.31
C GLN A 125 -8.81 8.65 2.92
N LEU A 126 -8.27 7.66 2.18
CA LEU A 126 -8.11 6.31 2.71
C LEU A 126 -7.06 6.33 3.82
N LYS A 127 -7.44 5.84 4.99
CA LYS A 127 -6.64 5.79 6.21
C LYS A 127 -6.19 4.37 6.55
N LEU A 128 -7.03 3.38 6.27
CA LEU A 128 -6.74 1.97 6.55
C LEU A 128 -6.97 1.11 5.30
N LEU A 129 -5.97 0.30 4.98
CA LEU A 129 -6.04 -0.71 3.93
C LEU A 129 -5.50 -2.04 4.46
N ASP A 130 -6.39 -3.01 4.60
CA ASP A 130 -6.06 -4.37 4.99
C ASP A 130 -6.18 -5.31 3.78
N LEU A 131 -5.05 -5.85 3.34
CA LEU A 131 -4.85 -6.73 2.20
C LEU A 131 -4.28 -8.10 2.61
N ARG A 132 -4.46 -8.50 3.87
CA ARG A 132 -3.94 -9.78 4.37
C ARG A 132 -4.41 -10.98 3.54
N SER A 133 -3.57 -12.01 3.41
CA SER A 133 -4.00 -13.30 2.84
C SER A 133 -4.62 -13.17 1.45
N ASN A 134 -3.99 -12.40 0.56
CA ASN A 134 -4.47 -12.16 -0.82
C ASN A 134 -3.58 -12.80 -1.91
N LYS A 135 -2.49 -13.49 -1.53
CA LYS A 135 -1.50 -14.08 -2.45
C LYS A 135 -0.82 -13.05 -3.36
N ILE A 136 -0.73 -11.79 -2.91
CA ILE A 136 -0.12 -10.69 -3.66
C ILE A 136 1.39 -10.95 -3.81
N SER A 137 1.91 -10.92 -5.04
CA SER A 137 3.35 -10.99 -5.31
C SER A 137 4.01 -9.62 -5.44
N VAL A 138 3.28 -8.63 -5.96
CA VAL A 138 3.77 -7.27 -6.20
C VAL A 138 2.68 -6.25 -5.84
N LEU A 139 3.04 -5.27 -5.01
CA LEU A 139 2.24 -4.06 -4.80
C LEU A 139 2.46 -3.08 -5.95
N PRO A 140 1.42 -2.35 -6.41
CA PRO A 140 1.58 -1.40 -7.50
C PRO A 140 2.37 -0.18 -7.01
N ASP A 141 3.26 0.38 -7.82
CA ASP A 141 3.99 1.61 -7.46
C ASP A 141 3.04 2.75 -7.07
N LYS A 142 1.90 2.83 -7.74
CA LYS A 142 0.85 3.83 -7.46
C LYS A 142 0.18 3.70 -6.09
N LEU A 143 0.42 2.62 -5.33
CA LEU A 143 0.01 2.51 -3.92
C LEU A 143 0.53 3.70 -3.10
N VAL A 144 1.71 4.21 -3.43
CA VAL A 144 2.35 5.33 -2.70
C VAL A 144 1.59 6.64 -2.83
N LYS A 145 0.65 6.75 -3.79
CA LYS A 145 -0.24 7.90 -3.93
C LYS A 145 -1.35 7.94 -2.86
N LEU A 146 -1.52 6.90 -2.05
CA LEU A 146 -2.41 6.91 -0.88
C LEU A 146 -1.80 7.75 0.26
N ALA A 147 -1.69 9.06 0.05
CA ALA A 147 -0.94 9.98 0.89
C ALA A 147 -1.47 10.09 2.33
N ASN A 148 -2.74 9.78 2.56
CA ASN A 148 -3.38 9.82 3.88
C ASN A 148 -3.50 8.45 4.57
N LEU A 149 -2.90 7.41 3.99
CA LEU A 149 -2.91 6.09 4.60
C LEU A 149 -2.08 6.09 5.89
N VAL A 150 -2.69 5.64 6.98
CA VAL A 150 -2.10 5.53 8.32
C VAL A 150 -1.73 4.09 8.63
N THR A 151 -2.55 3.14 8.18
CA THR A 151 -2.38 1.71 8.42
C THR A 151 -2.41 0.94 7.10
N LEU A 152 -1.33 0.20 6.83
CA LEU A 152 -1.24 -0.75 5.73
C LEU A 152 -0.92 -2.13 6.30
N ASN A 153 -1.82 -3.08 6.08
CA ASN A 153 -1.58 -4.48 6.42
C ASN A 153 -1.52 -5.34 5.15
N VAL A 154 -0.39 -5.98 4.92
CA VAL A 154 -0.15 -6.91 3.80
C VAL A 154 0.37 -8.25 4.30
N ASP A 155 0.08 -8.64 5.54
CA ASP A 155 0.55 -9.91 6.10
C ASP A 155 0.05 -11.11 5.28
N ASP A 156 0.79 -12.21 5.34
CA ASP A 156 0.42 -13.49 4.72
C ASP A 156 0.16 -13.37 3.21
N ASN A 157 1.06 -12.69 2.52
CA ASN A 157 1.09 -12.59 1.06
C ASN A 157 2.35 -13.25 0.50
N ARG A 158 2.66 -13.00 -0.77
CA ARG A 158 3.83 -13.56 -1.48
C ARG A 158 4.77 -12.45 -1.95
N LEU A 159 4.79 -11.32 -1.23
CA LEU A 159 5.59 -10.17 -1.61
C LEU A 159 7.07 -10.52 -1.53
N GLU A 160 7.80 -10.33 -2.62
CA GLU A 160 9.26 -10.48 -2.67
C GLU A 160 9.98 -9.15 -2.39
N SER A 161 9.31 -8.04 -2.73
CA SER A 161 9.81 -6.68 -2.56
C SER A 161 8.66 -5.71 -2.27
N LEU A 162 9.01 -4.50 -1.83
CA LEU A 162 8.08 -3.39 -1.66
C LEU A 162 8.44 -2.26 -2.64
N PRO A 163 7.49 -1.38 -3.00
CA PRO A 163 7.78 -0.23 -3.86
C PRO A 163 8.90 0.63 -3.30
N ASN A 164 9.87 1.02 -4.14
CA ASN A 164 10.99 1.88 -3.72
C ASN A 164 10.51 3.21 -3.13
N ALA A 165 9.35 3.69 -3.55
CA ALA A 165 8.72 4.93 -3.12
C ALA A 165 7.89 4.81 -1.82
N LEU A 166 7.87 3.66 -1.13
CA LEU A 166 7.05 3.45 0.08
C LEU A 166 7.29 4.52 1.16
N GLY A 167 8.54 5.01 1.27
CA GLY A 167 8.93 6.10 2.17
C GLY A 167 8.21 7.43 1.98
N TYR A 168 7.57 7.66 0.83
CA TYR A 168 6.85 8.90 0.56
C TYR A 168 5.42 8.91 1.13
N MET A 169 4.94 7.79 1.69
CA MET A 169 3.66 7.71 2.41
C MET A 169 3.79 8.31 3.82
N ARG A 170 3.99 9.63 3.91
CA ARG A 170 4.40 10.35 5.15
C ARG A 170 3.45 10.17 6.35
N ASN A 171 2.19 9.83 6.10
CA ASN A 171 1.19 9.60 7.14
C ASN A 171 1.15 8.15 7.64
N LEU A 172 1.87 7.23 7.00
CA LEU A 172 1.91 5.83 7.42
C LEU A 172 2.56 5.74 8.80
N ARG A 173 1.87 5.07 9.73
CA ARG A 173 2.30 4.84 11.13
C ARG A 173 2.38 3.37 11.47
N PHE A 174 1.47 2.56 10.92
CA PHE A 174 1.38 1.13 11.16
C PHE A 174 1.57 0.39 9.83
N PHE A 175 2.67 -0.35 9.72
CA PHE A 175 2.94 -1.17 8.55
C PHE A 175 3.28 -2.59 8.96
N THR A 176 2.47 -3.55 8.52
CA THR A 176 2.72 -4.97 8.78
C THR A 176 2.81 -5.71 7.45
N ALA A 177 3.86 -6.50 7.30
CA ALA A 177 4.13 -7.35 6.15
C ALA A 177 4.64 -8.73 6.59
N SER A 178 4.16 -9.22 7.73
CA SER A 178 4.50 -10.53 8.29
C SER A 178 4.19 -11.65 7.30
N LYS A 179 4.93 -12.77 7.36
CA LYS A 179 4.70 -13.96 6.51
C LYS A 179 4.67 -13.63 5.01
N ASN A 180 5.61 -12.80 4.57
CA ASN A 180 5.90 -12.56 3.16
C ASN A 180 7.29 -13.14 2.79
N GLN A 181 7.71 -12.94 1.55
CA GLN A 181 9.02 -13.38 1.03
C GLN A 181 9.98 -12.19 0.86
N ILE A 182 9.74 -11.11 1.62
CA ILE A 182 10.49 -9.86 1.53
C ILE A 182 11.91 -10.11 2.06
N SER A 183 12.90 -9.93 1.18
CA SER A 183 14.31 -10.13 1.53
C SER A 183 15.00 -8.86 2.07
N TYR A 184 14.48 -7.69 1.72
CA TYR A 184 14.96 -6.38 2.15
C TYR A 184 13.85 -5.32 2.02
N LEU A 185 14.00 -4.21 2.75
CA LEU A 185 13.13 -3.05 2.66
C LEU A 185 13.75 -2.01 1.72
N PRO A 186 12.95 -1.21 1.02
CA PRO A 186 13.47 -0.09 0.25
C PRO A 186 14.13 0.92 1.21
N GLY A 187 15.26 1.51 0.81
CA GLY A 187 15.96 2.51 1.63
C GLY A 187 15.09 3.70 2.04
N SER A 188 14.04 4.00 1.26
CA SER A 188 13.06 5.06 1.56
C SER A 188 12.28 4.81 2.84
N ILE A 189 12.22 3.58 3.38
CA ILE A 189 11.54 3.28 4.66
C ILE A 189 12.05 4.16 5.81
N LYS A 190 13.30 4.65 5.74
CA LYS A 190 13.90 5.60 6.69
C LYS A 190 13.20 6.96 6.74
N LEU A 191 12.44 7.31 5.71
CA LEU A 191 11.68 8.57 5.63
C LEU A 191 10.36 8.50 6.41
N LEU A 192 9.89 7.28 6.74
CA LEU A 192 8.67 7.10 7.51
C LEU A 192 8.93 7.28 9.01
N ARG A 193 7.90 7.74 9.72
CA ARG A 193 7.85 7.79 11.18
C ARG A 193 6.88 6.71 11.65
N LEU A 194 7.27 5.45 11.48
CA LEU A 194 6.42 4.32 11.87
C LEU A 194 6.40 4.18 13.40
N GLU A 195 5.21 4.03 13.94
CA GLU A 195 4.98 3.62 15.33
C GLU A 195 5.15 2.10 15.46
N CYS A 196 4.72 1.35 14.44
CA CYS A 196 4.84 -0.10 14.39
C CYS A 196 5.26 -0.59 13.00
N LEU A 197 6.28 -1.45 12.99
CA LEU A 197 6.73 -2.20 11.83
C LEU A 197 6.81 -3.69 12.18
N ASP A 198 5.92 -4.50 11.61
CA ASP A 198 5.96 -5.96 11.75
C ASP A 198 6.45 -6.62 10.45
N LEU A 199 7.61 -7.25 10.53
CA LEU A 199 8.23 -8.04 9.45
C LEU A 199 8.50 -9.47 9.91
N SER A 200 7.76 -9.96 10.91
CA SER A 200 7.91 -11.33 11.40
C SER A 200 7.77 -12.34 10.25
N HIS A 201 8.57 -13.39 10.30
CA HIS A 201 8.69 -14.42 9.25
C HIS A 201 9.25 -13.91 7.92
N TYR A 202 10.04 -12.83 7.89
CA TYR A 202 10.83 -12.49 6.70
C TYR A 202 11.91 -13.56 6.42
N VAL A 203 12.26 -13.74 5.15
CA VAL A 203 13.31 -14.66 4.73
C VAL A 203 14.60 -13.87 4.55
N PHE A 204 15.62 -14.17 5.37
CA PHE A 204 16.94 -13.57 5.19
C PHE A 204 17.60 -14.11 3.90
N CYS A 205 18.01 -13.22 3.00
CA CYS A 205 18.73 -13.59 1.79
C CYS A 205 20.22 -13.19 1.90
N GLU A 206 21.09 -14.16 2.16
CA GLU A 206 22.55 -13.97 2.21
C GLU A 206 23.13 -13.51 0.87
N LYS A 207 22.51 -13.89 -0.24
CA LYS A 207 23.00 -13.65 -1.61
C LYS A 207 22.96 -12.18 -2.05
N LEU A 208 22.37 -11.30 -1.25
CA LEU A 208 22.18 -9.88 -1.62
C LEU A 208 23.47 -9.05 -1.53
N ASN A 209 24.47 -9.46 -0.76
CA ASN A 209 25.70 -8.66 -0.59
C ASN A 209 26.68 -8.91 -1.73
N LYS A 210 26.47 -8.25 -2.87
CA LYS A 210 27.51 -8.14 -3.91
C LYS A 210 28.58 -7.17 -3.43
N LYS A 211 29.86 -7.59 -3.48
CA LYS A 211 30.99 -6.70 -3.17
C LYS A 211 31.05 -5.58 -4.22
N VAL A 212 30.87 -4.33 -3.78
CA VAL A 212 31.00 -3.16 -4.64
C VAL A 212 32.47 -2.77 -4.72
N THR A 213 32.93 -2.43 -5.92
CA THR A 213 34.32 -2.02 -6.19
C THR A 213 34.37 -0.60 -6.71
N ALA A 214 35.56 0.00 -6.73
CA ALA A 214 35.76 1.33 -7.31
C ALA A 214 35.36 1.39 -8.81
N LYS A 215 35.45 0.26 -9.52
CA LYS A 215 35.09 0.18 -10.95
C LYS A 215 33.59 0.39 -11.19
N ASP A 216 32.75 0.01 -10.23
CA ASP A 216 31.30 0.16 -10.33
C ASP A 216 30.86 1.64 -10.26
N PHE A 217 31.79 2.57 -9.98
CA PHE A 217 31.56 4.02 -9.96
C PHE A 217 32.15 4.75 -11.16
N LEU A 218 32.72 4.05 -12.14
CA LEU A 218 33.31 4.66 -13.34
C LEU A 218 32.28 5.06 -14.40
N PHE A 219 30.98 5.01 -14.08
CA PHE A 219 29.91 5.41 -14.99
C PHE A 219 29.55 6.90 -14.82
N VAL A 220 29.02 7.49 -15.88
CA VAL A 220 28.44 8.84 -15.85
C VAL A 220 26.92 8.70 -15.73
N PRO A 221 26.28 9.21 -14.67
CA PRO A 221 24.83 9.18 -14.56
C PRO A 221 24.18 9.91 -15.74
N PRO A 222 23.09 9.39 -16.31
CA PRO A 222 22.38 10.09 -17.38
C PRO A 222 21.87 11.46 -16.89
N LEU A 223 21.73 12.40 -17.83
CA LEU A 223 21.35 13.79 -17.51
C LEU A 223 20.05 13.87 -16.71
N VAL A 224 19.11 12.95 -16.95
CA VAL A 224 17.84 12.86 -16.22
C VAL A 224 18.06 12.59 -14.73
N ASP A 225 18.97 11.69 -14.37
CA ASP A 225 19.32 11.38 -12.97
C ASP A 225 19.96 12.59 -12.30
N ILE A 226 20.83 13.31 -13.02
CA ILE A 226 21.51 14.51 -12.52
C ILE A 226 20.49 15.62 -12.27
N ALA A 227 19.58 15.84 -13.22
CA ALA A 227 18.50 16.83 -13.09
C ALA A 227 17.56 16.46 -11.94
N ALA A 228 17.14 15.19 -11.86
CA ALA A 228 16.28 14.68 -10.81
C ALA A 228 16.93 14.80 -9.42
N ALA A 229 18.21 14.47 -9.30
CA ALA A 229 18.97 14.68 -8.08
C ALA A 229 18.99 16.16 -7.65
N CYS A 230 19.12 17.10 -8.59
CA CYS A 230 19.06 18.53 -8.32
C CYS A 230 17.67 18.97 -7.81
N VAL A 231 16.60 18.51 -8.47
CA VAL A 231 15.20 18.78 -8.06
C VAL A 231 14.96 18.31 -6.63
N ILE A 232 15.33 17.07 -6.30
CA ILE A 232 15.14 16.47 -4.98
C ILE A 232 16.00 17.18 -3.92
N THR A 233 17.30 17.40 -4.22
CA THR A 233 18.24 18.01 -3.27
C THR A 233 17.86 19.45 -2.94
N LYS A 234 17.39 20.22 -3.93
CA LYS A 234 16.90 21.59 -3.75
C LYS A 234 15.46 21.67 -3.26
N ARG A 235 14.79 20.52 -3.03
CA ARG A 235 13.39 20.43 -2.60
C ARG A 235 12.44 21.23 -3.49
N LEU A 236 12.69 21.23 -4.80
CA LEU A 236 11.82 21.91 -5.75
C LEU A 236 10.47 21.20 -5.78
N HIS A 237 9.38 21.97 -5.82
CA HIS A 237 8.05 21.40 -5.89
C HIS A 237 7.80 20.86 -7.30
N PHE A 238 7.25 19.64 -7.38
CA PHE A 238 6.83 19.03 -8.63
C PHE A 238 5.48 18.34 -8.43
N SER A 239 4.64 18.39 -9.46
CA SER A 239 3.33 17.74 -9.49
C SER A 239 2.94 17.39 -10.93
N GLU A 240 1.83 16.67 -11.08
CA GLU A 240 1.22 16.38 -12.39
C GLU A 240 0.85 17.65 -13.17
N ALA A 241 0.78 18.82 -12.52
CA ALA A 241 0.56 20.11 -13.18
C ALA A 241 1.84 20.71 -13.79
N THR A 242 3.02 20.31 -13.33
CA THR A 242 4.31 20.89 -13.75
C THR A 242 5.15 19.96 -14.61
N LEU A 243 5.06 18.64 -14.38
CA LEU A 243 5.88 17.64 -15.07
C LEU A 243 5.01 16.49 -15.60
N PRO A 244 5.36 15.88 -16.74
CA PRO A 244 4.79 14.62 -17.19
C PRO A 244 4.94 13.52 -16.13
N GLN A 245 3.96 12.60 -16.04
CA GLN A 245 3.96 11.52 -15.06
C GLN A 245 5.22 10.66 -15.12
N THR A 246 5.80 10.42 -16.30
CA THR A 246 7.05 9.66 -16.46
C THR A 246 8.23 10.29 -15.73
N LEU A 247 8.32 11.63 -15.68
CA LEU A 247 9.37 12.34 -14.93
C LEU A 247 9.08 12.35 -13.44
N ILE A 248 7.81 12.40 -13.04
CA ILE A 248 7.39 12.28 -11.64
C ILE A 248 7.74 10.88 -11.12
N ASP A 249 7.39 9.83 -11.87
CA ASP A 249 7.72 8.45 -11.53
C ASP A 249 9.23 8.27 -11.39
N HIS A 250 10.02 8.90 -12.28
CA HIS A 250 11.48 8.90 -12.18
C HIS A 250 11.97 9.61 -10.92
N LEU A 251 11.48 10.81 -10.59
CA LEU A 251 11.79 11.54 -9.36
C LEU A 251 11.43 10.72 -8.10
N GLU A 252 10.28 10.07 -8.11
CA GLU A 252 9.77 9.23 -7.01
C GLU A 252 10.52 7.89 -6.90
N SER A 253 11.20 7.43 -7.96
CA SER A 253 12.03 6.22 -7.95
C SER A 253 13.37 6.38 -7.21
N ALA A 254 13.73 7.62 -6.82
CA ALA A 254 14.98 7.91 -6.17
C ALA A 254 15.17 7.09 -4.88
N SER A 255 16.29 6.37 -4.81
CA SER A 255 16.84 5.85 -3.57
C SER A 255 17.81 6.86 -2.96
N PHE A 256 18.35 6.56 -1.78
CA PHE A 256 19.21 7.51 -1.06
C PHE A 256 20.51 6.85 -0.63
N CYS A 257 21.60 7.58 -0.83
CA CYS A 257 22.91 7.25 -0.28
C CYS A 257 22.95 7.51 1.23
N VAL A 258 23.89 6.87 1.91
CA VAL A 258 24.18 7.12 3.34
C VAL A 258 24.50 8.58 3.65
N CYS A 259 25.00 9.35 2.68
CA CYS A 259 25.24 10.78 2.84
C CYS A 259 23.98 11.64 2.59
N GLY A 260 22.83 11.03 2.30
CA GLY A 260 21.56 11.71 2.02
C GLY A 260 21.37 12.16 0.56
N LYS A 261 22.36 11.95 -0.32
CA LYS A 261 22.21 12.27 -1.75
C LYS A 261 21.24 11.30 -2.43
N PRO A 262 20.31 11.78 -3.28
CA PRO A 262 19.46 10.93 -4.11
C PRO A 262 20.32 10.14 -5.11
N CYS A 263 19.92 8.90 -5.37
CA CYS A 263 20.56 7.95 -6.29
C CYS A 263 19.48 7.21 -7.09
N PHE A 264 19.83 6.75 -8.28
CA PHE A 264 18.95 6.10 -9.24
C PHE A 264 19.51 4.73 -9.63
N SER A 265 18.88 4.06 -10.60
CA SER A 265 19.12 2.64 -10.89
C SER A 265 20.55 2.32 -11.36
N GLN A 266 21.33 3.31 -11.83
CA GLN A 266 22.69 3.08 -12.31
C GLN A 266 23.75 3.08 -11.19
N GLN A 267 23.45 3.66 -10.02
CA GLN A 267 24.38 3.62 -8.90
C GLN A 267 24.48 2.22 -8.29
N PRO A 268 25.66 1.79 -7.82
CA PRO A 268 25.83 0.54 -7.11
C PRO A 268 24.91 0.46 -5.89
N GLU A 269 24.27 -0.70 -5.73
CA GLU A 269 23.34 -1.00 -4.65
C GLU A 269 23.96 -2.04 -3.71
N SER A 270 23.80 -1.83 -2.41
CA SER A 270 24.12 -2.80 -1.36
C SER A 270 22.97 -2.86 -0.36
N TYR A 271 23.06 -3.83 0.55
CA TYR A 271 22.03 -4.12 1.52
C TYR A 271 22.63 -4.10 2.92
N ILE A 272 22.25 -3.08 3.68
CA ILE A 272 22.86 -2.78 4.97
C ILE A 272 21.86 -3.05 6.09
N PRO A 273 22.32 -3.42 7.30
CA PRO A 273 21.42 -3.60 8.45
C PRO A 273 20.60 -2.33 8.73
N TYR A 274 19.29 -2.50 8.91
CA TYR A 274 18.38 -1.42 9.27
C TYR A 274 18.42 -1.19 10.78
N ARG A 275 18.80 0.04 11.17
CA ARG A 275 18.84 0.49 12.58
C ARG A 275 17.80 1.60 12.86
N GLY A 276 16.66 1.57 12.15
CA GLY A 276 15.64 2.62 12.31
C GLY A 276 15.04 2.66 13.72
N LEU A 277 14.61 3.86 14.12
CA LEU A 277 14.08 4.20 15.43
C LEU A 277 12.54 4.15 15.41
N CYS A 278 11.94 3.04 14.98
CA CYS A 278 10.50 2.85 15.19
C CYS A 278 10.28 2.36 16.62
N ASP A 279 9.24 2.87 17.29
CA ASP A 279 8.96 2.54 18.69
C ASP A 279 8.70 1.04 18.90
N CYS A 280 8.09 0.39 17.90
CA CYS A 280 7.86 -1.05 17.87
C CYS A 280 8.33 -1.65 16.54
N ILE A 281 9.40 -2.45 16.59
CA ILE A 281 9.82 -3.30 15.46
C ILE A 281 9.64 -4.76 15.90
N ILE A 282 8.72 -5.46 15.23
CA ILE A 282 8.45 -6.88 15.48
C ILE A 282 9.16 -7.70 14.40
N THR A 283 10.14 -8.51 14.81
CA THR A 283 10.81 -9.50 13.94
C THR A 283 10.85 -10.85 14.64
N THR A 284 10.78 -11.95 13.88
CA THR A 284 10.70 -13.33 14.39
C THR A 284 11.92 -13.79 15.18
N VAL A 285 13.06 -13.10 15.07
CA VAL A 285 14.35 -13.64 15.55
C VAL A 285 14.97 -12.77 16.65
N ASN A 286 14.31 -11.71 17.16
CA ASN A 286 14.94 -10.68 18.00
C ASN A 286 16.24 -10.09 17.39
N ARG A 287 16.54 -10.41 16.13
CA ARG A 287 17.68 -9.91 15.39
C ARG A 287 17.25 -8.64 14.68
N ARG A 288 17.95 -7.54 14.96
CA ARG A 288 17.88 -6.28 14.21
C ARG A 288 18.65 -6.37 12.88
N ASP A 289 18.77 -7.57 12.32
CA ASP A 289 19.61 -7.89 11.15
C ASP A 289 18.82 -7.84 9.83
N PHE A 290 17.64 -7.22 9.85
CA PHE A 290 16.89 -6.98 8.63
C PHE A 290 17.59 -5.91 7.79
N LYS A 291 17.65 -6.08 6.46
CA LYS A 291 18.43 -5.19 5.57
C LYS A 291 17.56 -4.20 4.81
N ILE A 292 18.09 -3.01 4.58
CA ILE A 292 17.52 -2.04 3.64
C ILE A 292 18.42 -1.91 2.42
N SER A 293 17.81 -1.66 1.27
CA SER A 293 18.56 -1.30 0.07
C SER A 293 19.12 0.12 0.17
N VAL A 294 20.38 0.28 -0.19
CA VAL A 294 21.07 1.57 -0.22
C VAL A 294 21.89 1.65 -1.49
N ARG A 295 21.75 2.77 -2.21
CA ARG A 295 22.59 3.07 -3.37
C ARG A 295 23.63 4.10 -3.01
N TYR A 296 24.84 3.98 -3.55
CA TYR A 296 25.93 4.88 -3.19
C TYR A 296 26.18 5.90 -4.29
N CYS A 297 26.25 7.18 -3.92
CA CYS A 297 26.58 8.24 -4.87
C CYS A 297 28.07 8.27 -5.24
N SER A 298 28.93 7.59 -4.47
CA SER A 298 30.37 7.53 -4.70
C SER A 298 31.02 6.37 -3.95
N PHE A 299 32.19 5.91 -4.43
CA PHE A 299 33.00 4.90 -3.76
C PHE A 299 33.40 5.31 -2.34
N GLN A 300 33.66 6.60 -2.12
CA GLN A 300 33.95 7.13 -0.78
C GLN A 300 32.80 6.92 0.22
N CYS A 301 31.54 7.05 -0.23
CA CYS A 301 30.38 6.78 0.63
C CYS A 301 30.27 5.30 0.94
N TYR A 302 30.51 4.43 -0.04
CA TYR A 302 30.57 2.98 0.15
C TYR A 302 31.66 2.59 1.15
N SER A 303 32.91 2.99 0.93
CA SER A 303 34.03 2.62 1.82
C SER A 303 33.87 3.14 3.24
N LYS A 304 33.29 4.33 3.43
CA LYS A 304 32.99 4.85 4.78
C LYS A 304 31.97 3.98 5.50
N GLU A 305 30.94 3.53 4.80
CA GLU A 305 29.90 2.67 5.35
C GLU A 305 30.43 1.24 5.60
N GLU A 306 31.18 0.67 4.66
CA GLU A 306 31.82 -0.64 4.82
C GLU A 306 32.70 -0.70 6.07
N ARG A 307 33.48 0.35 6.38
CA ARG A 307 34.26 0.43 7.63
C ARG A 307 33.40 0.51 8.90
N LEU A 308 32.21 1.11 8.82
CA LEU A 308 31.32 1.26 9.99
C LEU A 308 30.58 -0.05 10.32
N PHE A 309 30.24 -0.83 9.30
CA PHE A 309 29.46 -2.06 9.48
C PHE A 309 30.30 -3.34 9.41
N PHE A 310 31.49 -3.29 8.79
CA PHE A 310 32.42 -4.40 8.62
C PHE A 310 33.86 -3.95 8.90
N PRO A 311 34.21 -3.61 10.15
CA PRO A 311 35.59 -3.30 10.50
C PRO A 311 36.49 -4.50 10.18
N GLN A 312 37.51 -4.29 9.34
CA GLN A 312 38.56 -5.29 9.15
C GLN A 312 39.44 -5.25 10.41
N TYR A 313 39.50 -6.39 11.12
CA TYR A 313 40.46 -6.61 12.21
C TYR A 313 41.85 -6.88 11.66
#